data_AF-A0A7J6R6V8-F1
#
_entry.id   AF-A0A7J6R6V8-F1
#
_cell.length_a   1.000
_cell.length_b   1.000
_cell.length_c   1.000
_cell.angle_alpha   90.00
_cell.angle_beta   90.00
_cell.angle_gamma   90.00
#
_symmetry.space_group_name_H-M   'P 1'
#
loop_
_entity.id
_entity.type
_entity.pdbx_description
1 polymer ?
#
loop_
_entity_poly.entity_id
_entity_poly.type
_entity_poly.pdbx_seq_one_letter_code
_entity_poly.pdbx_strand_id
1 'polypeptide(L)'
;MILVCALALLLQVSCREHLPADPFTEVQPRDFLARDLPVFSDRVPVEEFFDLVRNGQPAMFRTAGLGWALVNESCRDFAARWPDGKMSKQYQSRDKRVALGEPDWAEKKPTRIGDQATSAPYVWHVKDRVAGDMKKSVQRLLFPLGVAMENLPWLKQRHPALEKHVADSMEFWLQPARAGTLPHNDAYCVNVMSVQLSGFKRWKLMTMPKVDSIADMFDEFDGGIRRDPDRSFEPDYEYTLGPGEGILFPPGMMHETLSVSESECTTSVTFNIPIPMSARYIRNLLPRLSLSTEFGDCLWDRWADTVTLGLGGMWTDEKLDGGQVAGEIAERILVSVDRNGDRQLDSDEVLYWLRTDPSAQRFRDPKHNPDARLAFSRGASLGEEAIGSLLVLRAEDCIAYWDGDGDGLATKEELHDALWQWHVIVTRRRVADLALGDQAEPGTRGFRVRAAAAAKLFEKIYAAGRTRSGLDANSNEEELAFAEGDSTIDLYINGNQAPLDQTLDVFAMNTNYEIQDVNSGVQVFRLASELVDGDVVAVRATNTKPTEGVEVDSGHRTVTYPSYGGWILAMPNFIVSSAKHWRCTSEALQSWTAQDFNDTTWPSAVENPGGGSCCPWRDQNKAWAA
;
A
#
# COMPACT_ATOMS: atom_id res chain seq x y z
N MET A 1 -62.98 12.15 -7.94
CA MET A 1 -61.81 13.05 -7.76
C MET A 1 -61.04 12.81 -6.46
N ILE A 2 -61.66 12.42 -5.34
CA ILE A 2 -60.93 12.20 -4.07
C ILE A 2 -60.09 10.90 -4.07
N LEU A 3 -60.42 9.92 -4.92
CA LEU A 3 -59.71 8.62 -4.98
C LEU A 3 -58.37 8.67 -5.75
N VAL A 4 -58.11 9.72 -6.56
CA VAL A 4 -56.87 9.85 -7.35
C VAL A 4 -55.74 10.51 -6.53
N CYS A 5 -56.07 11.35 -5.55
CA CYS A 5 -55.06 11.96 -4.68
C CYS A 5 -54.50 10.98 -3.62
N ALA A 6 -55.26 9.96 -3.23
CA ALA A 6 -54.77 8.96 -2.27
C ALA A 6 -53.74 7.99 -2.88
N LEU A 7 -53.79 7.76 -4.20
CA LEU A 7 -52.81 6.92 -4.90
C LEU A 7 -51.48 7.64 -5.15
N ALA A 8 -51.49 8.98 -5.29
CA ALA A 8 -50.29 9.78 -5.49
C ALA A 8 -49.44 9.94 -4.21
N LEU A 9 -50.06 9.86 -3.02
CA LEU A 9 -49.33 9.89 -1.74
C LEU A 9 -48.74 8.54 -1.32
N LEU A 10 -49.20 7.41 -1.89
CA LEU A 10 -48.65 6.08 -1.61
C LEU A 10 -47.51 5.67 -2.55
N LEU A 11 -47.24 6.45 -3.61
CA LEU A 11 -46.12 6.25 -4.54
C LEU A 11 -44.95 7.20 -4.32
N GLN A 12 -45.00 8.08 -3.31
CA GLN A 12 -43.79 8.65 -2.71
C GLN A 12 -43.15 7.61 -1.80
N VAL A 13 -42.78 6.46 -2.37
CA VAL A 13 -41.66 5.70 -1.82
C VAL A 13 -40.48 6.64 -1.99
N SER A 14 -40.16 7.38 -0.93
CA SER A 14 -38.96 8.17 -0.85
C SER A 14 -37.82 7.21 -1.16
N CYS A 15 -37.28 7.32 -2.38
CA CYS A 15 -35.94 6.86 -2.69
C CYS A 15 -35.03 7.65 -1.76
N ARG A 16 -34.88 7.18 -0.52
CA ARG A 16 -33.82 7.65 0.35
C ARG A 16 -32.56 7.22 -0.36
N GLU A 17 -31.83 8.19 -0.88
CA GLU A 17 -30.47 7.95 -1.35
C GLU A 17 -29.72 7.23 -0.23
N HIS A 18 -29.15 6.07 -0.57
CA HIS A 18 -28.32 5.30 0.36
C HIS A 18 -27.13 6.18 0.74
N LEU A 19 -26.98 6.45 2.04
CA LEU A 19 -25.81 7.16 2.55
C LEU A 19 -24.75 6.10 2.83
N PRO A 20 -23.56 6.23 2.24
CA PRO A 20 -22.55 5.20 2.39
C PRO A 20 -22.09 5.09 3.85
N ALA A 21 -21.71 3.87 4.25
CA ALA A 21 -21.14 3.62 5.56
C ALA A 21 -19.86 4.45 5.80
N ASP A 22 -19.51 4.71 7.07
CA ASP A 22 -18.24 5.38 7.39
C ASP A 22 -17.07 4.47 6.96
N PRO A 23 -16.24 4.91 6.00
CA PRO A 23 -15.17 4.10 5.40
C PRO A 23 -14.07 3.71 6.40
N PHE A 24 -14.02 4.38 7.57
CA PHE A 24 -13.09 4.05 8.65
C PHE A 24 -13.68 3.13 9.72
N THR A 25 -14.93 2.70 9.56
CA THR A 25 -15.53 1.69 10.43
C THR A 25 -14.82 0.37 10.21
N GLU A 26 -13.94 0.03 11.14
CA GLU A 26 -13.29 -1.28 11.19
C GLU A 26 -14.08 -2.23 12.08
N VAL A 27 -14.28 -3.46 11.60
CA VAL A 27 -14.74 -4.55 12.45
C VAL A 27 -13.59 -4.92 13.39
N GLN A 28 -13.85 -5.03 14.69
CA GLN A 28 -12.78 -5.40 15.61
C GLN A 28 -12.36 -6.84 15.31
N PRO A 29 -11.05 -7.17 15.31
CA PRO A 29 -10.58 -8.52 15.03
C PRO A 29 -11.30 -9.59 15.85
N ARG A 30 -11.54 -9.33 17.14
CA ARG A 30 -12.28 -10.23 18.06
C ARG A 30 -13.72 -10.55 17.65
N ASP A 31 -14.33 -9.75 16.78
CA ASP A 31 -15.73 -9.90 16.38
C ASP A 31 -15.86 -10.87 15.18
N PHE A 32 -14.78 -11.12 14.42
CA PHE A 32 -14.81 -12.01 13.26
C PHE A 32 -13.69 -13.08 13.24
N LEU A 33 -12.63 -12.90 14.03
CA LEU A 33 -11.63 -13.93 14.29
C LEU A 33 -12.02 -14.76 15.50
N ALA A 34 -11.76 -16.06 15.44
CA ALA A 34 -11.94 -16.97 16.55
C ALA A 34 -11.07 -16.55 17.74
N ARG A 35 -11.64 -16.61 18.94
CA ARG A 35 -10.94 -16.27 20.19
C ARG A 35 -9.70 -17.13 20.41
N ASP A 36 -9.80 -18.42 20.11
CA ASP A 36 -8.70 -19.36 20.17
C ASP A 36 -8.29 -19.72 18.73
N LEU A 37 -7.00 -19.96 18.51
CA LEU A 37 -6.49 -20.37 17.21
C LEU A 37 -7.13 -21.73 16.81
N PRO A 38 -7.90 -21.82 15.71
CA PRO A 38 -8.43 -23.08 15.22
C PRO A 38 -7.31 -24.10 14.96
N VAL A 39 -7.51 -25.32 15.45
CA VAL A 39 -6.57 -26.43 15.33
C VAL A 39 -7.25 -27.61 14.64
N PHE A 40 -6.77 -27.95 13.45
CA PHE A 40 -7.27 -29.08 12.67
C PHE A 40 -6.34 -30.28 12.84
N SER A 41 -6.87 -31.35 13.44
CA SER A 41 -6.13 -32.62 13.60
C SER A 41 -6.27 -33.54 12.39
N ASP A 42 -7.33 -33.35 11.61
CA ASP A 42 -7.67 -34.12 10.43
C ASP A 42 -7.66 -33.24 9.18
N ARG A 43 -7.87 -33.86 8.01
CA ARG A 43 -8.02 -33.13 6.75
C ARG A 43 -9.27 -32.25 6.79
N VAL A 44 -9.09 -30.97 6.50
CA VAL A 44 -10.17 -29.97 6.38
C VAL A 44 -10.86 -30.11 5.01
N PRO A 45 -12.18 -30.09 4.89
CA PRO A 45 -12.85 -29.95 3.59
C PRO A 45 -12.34 -28.71 2.82
N VAL A 46 -12.30 -28.78 1.48
CA VAL A 46 -11.80 -27.66 0.65
C VAL A 46 -12.60 -26.39 0.89
N GLU A 47 -13.93 -26.50 0.93
CA GLU A 47 -14.80 -25.34 1.16
C GLU A 47 -14.57 -24.70 2.53
N GLU A 48 -14.45 -25.51 3.58
CA GLU A 48 -14.14 -25.02 4.92
C GLU A 48 -12.76 -24.33 4.97
N PHE A 49 -11.78 -24.84 4.23
CA PHE A 49 -10.48 -24.18 4.10
C PHE A 49 -10.57 -22.85 3.34
N PHE A 50 -11.35 -22.79 2.26
CA PHE A 50 -11.55 -21.56 1.49
C PHE A 50 -12.28 -20.49 2.31
N ASP A 51 -13.31 -20.86 3.06
CA ASP A 51 -14.01 -19.97 3.97
C ASP A 51 -13.06 -19.43 5.06
N LEU A 52 -12.26 -20.31 5.66
CA LEU A 52 -11.24 -19.95 6.64
C LEU A 52 -10.25 -18.92 6.06
N VAL A 53 -9.75 -19.17 4.85
CA VAL A 53 -8.84 -18.23 4.18
C VAL A 53 -9.53 -16.91 3.86
N ARG A 54 -10.74 -16.91 3.30
CA ARG A 54 -11.48 -15.67 2.95
C ARG A 54 -11.78 -14.80 4.15
N ASN A 55 -12.11 -15.42 5.28
CA ASN A 55 -12.29 -14.75 6.56
C ASN A 55 -10.97 -14.26 7.18
N GLY A 56 -9.82 -14.62 6.59
CA GLY A 56 -8.48 -14.35 7.12
C GLY A 56 -8.27 -14.95 8.50
N GLN A 57 -8.91 -16.07 8.79
CA GLN A 57 -8.80 -16.75 10.05
C GLN A 57 -7.44 -17.48 10.10
N PRO A 58 -6.49 -17.09 10.97
CA PRO A 58 -5.27 -17.89 11.14
C PRO A 58 -5.64 -19.26 11.70
N ALA A 59 -4.90 -20.29 11.33
CA ALA A 59 -5.19 -21.66 11.75
C ALA A 59 -3.95 -22.56 11.78
N MET A 60 -3.99 -23.58 12.63
CA MET A 60 -2.99 -24.62 12.70
C MET A 60 -3.53 -25.94 12.14
N PHE A 61 -2.69 -26.63 11.37
CA PHE A 61 -2.98 -27.93 10.76
C PHE A 61 -1.94 -28.95 11.21
N ARG A 62 -2.35 -29.96 11.99
CA ARG A 62 -1.43 -30.99 12.50
C ARG A 62 -0.87 -31.90 11.42
N THR A 63 -1.58 -31.99 10.30
CA THR A 63 -1.23 -32.89 9.20
C THR A 63 -0.62 -32.17 8.00
N ALA A 64 -0.29 -30.87 8.08
CA ALA A 64 0.15 -30.07 6.93
C ALA A 64 1.33 -30.71 6.18
N GLY A 65 2.34 -31.16 6.93
CA GLY A 65 3.54 -31.84 6.41
C GLY A 65 3.51 -33.35 6.53
N LEU A 66 2.37 -33.98 6.89
CA LEU A 66 2.31 -35.42 7.05
C LEU A 66 2.75 -36.12 5.76
N GLY A 67 3.68 -37.07 5.87
CA GLY A 67 4.23 -37.81 4.72
C GLY A 67 5.20 -37.04 3.82
N TRP A 68 5.55 -35.79 4.15
CA TRP A 68 6.56 -35.04 3.40
C TRP A 68 7.95 -35.63 3.66
N ALA A 69 8.76 -35.78 2.60
CA ALA A 69 10.08 -36.40 2.71
C ALA A 69 11.05 -35.63 3.62
N LEU A 70 10.86 -34.31 3.76
CA LEU A 70 11.74 -33.45 4.56
C LEU A 70 11.34 -33.33 6.03
N VAL A 71 10.21 -33.92 6.45
CA VAL A 71 9.83 -33.89 7.86
C VAL A 71 10.79 -34.76 8.67
N ASN A 72 11.20 -34.23 9.81
CA ASN A 72 12.28 -34.66 10.69
C ASN A 72 13.71 -34.47 10.15
N GLU A 73 13.90 -33.85 8.97
CA GLU A 73 15.25 -33.53 8.49
C GLU A 73 15.86 -32.36 9.25
N SER A 74 16.98 -32.63 9.91
CA SER A 74 17.76 -31.64 10.66
C SER A 74 18.47 -30.65 9.74
N CYS A 75 18.98 -29.56 10.30
CA CYS A 75 19.85 -28.64 9.55
C CYS A 75 21.09 -29.33 8.98
N ARG A 76 21.59 -30.40 9.62
CA ARG A 76 22.71 -31.20 9.11
C ARG A 76 22.32 -32.00 7.86
N ASP A 77 21.09 -32.53 7.82
CA ASP A 77 20.59 -33.27 6.66
C ASP A 77 20.45 -32.34 5.46
N PHE A 78 19.93 -31.12 5.68
CA PHE A 78 19.91 -30.05 4.67
C PHE A 78 21.32 -29.70 4.17
N ALA A 79 22.28 -29.53 5.08
CA ALA A 79 23.68 -29.24 4.74
C ALA A 79 24.33 -30.35 3.92
N ALA A 80 24.06 -31.62 4.25
CA ALA A 80 24.59 -32.77 3.52
C ALA A 80 23.99 -32.88 2.11
N ARG A 81 22.69 -32.57 1.97
CA ARG A 81 21.98 -32.71 0.70
C ARG A 81 22.21 -31.55 -0.27
N TRP A 82 22.26 -30.32 0.25
CA TRP A 82 22.43 -29.12 -0.55
C TRP A 82 23.59 -28.26 -0.02
N PRO A 83 24.83 -28.78 0.00
CA PRO A 83 25.96 -28.09 0.63
C PRO A 83 26.22 -26.70 0.02
N ASP A 84 25.93 -26.53 -1.26
CA ASP A 84 26.12 -25.27 -1.99
C ASP A 84 24.95 -24.28 -1.84
N GLY A 85 23.85 -24.67 -1.17
CA GLY A 85 22.69 -23.81 -0.95
C GLY A 85 23.07 -22.55 -0.18
N LYS A 86 22.88 -21.38 -0.78
CA LYS A 86 23.29 -20.09 -0.19
C LYS A 86 22.15 -19.46 0.60
N MET A 87 22.33 -19.35 1.91
CA MET A 87 21.41 -18.73 2.84
C MET A 87 21.90 -17.34 3.29
N SER A 88 20.95 -16.46 3.61
CA SER A 88 21.19 -15.18 4.28
C SER A 88 20.84 -15.29 5.75
N LYS A 89 21.67 -14.71 6.62
CA LYS A 89 21.31 -14.55 8.03
C LYS A 89 20.43 -13.31 8.16
N GLN A 90 19.29 -13.42 8.84
CA GLN A 90 18.44 -12.26 9.09
C GLN A 90 19.17 -11.21 9.94
N TYR A 91 18.76 -9.95 9.83
CA TYR A 91 19.37 -8.77 10.49
C TYR A 91 20.84 -8.49 10.15
N GLN A 92 21.39 -9.14 9.13
CA GLN A 92 22.71 -8.83 8.58
C GLN A 92 22.57 -8.21 7.19
N SER A 93 23.60 -7.46 6.76
CA SER A 93 23.68 -6.92 5.40
C SER A 93 23.36 -8.02 4.37
N ARG A 94 22.38 -7.78 3.49
CA ARG A 94 21.82 -8.76 2.54
C ARG A 94 22.86 -9.46 1.65
N ASP A 95 24.04 -8.87 1.49
CA ASP A 95 25.11 -9.40 0.63
C ASP A 95 25.92 -10.55 1.26
N LYS A 96 25.85 -10.72 2.58
CA LYS A 96 26.57 -11.80 3.27
C LYS A 96 25.75 -13.09 3.23
N ARG A 97 26.16 -14.01 2.36
CA ARG A 97 25.59 -15.36 2.26
C ARG A 97 26.54 -16.42 2.76
N VAL A 98 25.98 -17.42 3.41
CA VAL A 98 26.67 -18.59 3.95
C VAL A 98 26.17 -19.81 3.19
N ALA A 99 27.05 -20.76 2.89
CA ALA A 99 26.63 -22.03 2.29
C ALA A 99 26.07 -22.95 3.38
N LEU A 100 25.02 -23.72 3.09
CA LEU A 100 24.49 -24.72 4.03
C LEU A 100 25.55 -25.72 4.49
N GLY A 101 26.49 -26.09 3.62
CA GLY A 101 27.60 -26.99 3.93
C GLY A 101 28.81 -26.34 4.61
N GLU A 102 28.80 -25.02 4.85
CA GLU A 102 29.90 -24.35 5.57
C GLU A 102 29.96 -24.88 7.02
N PRO A 103 31.13 -25.24 7.57
CA PRO A 103 31.21 -25.66 8.96
C PRO A 103 30.77 -24.54 9.91
N ASP A 104 30.21 -24.94 11.05
CA ASP A 104 29.91 -24.08 12.20
C ASP A 104 28.93 -22.92 11.96
N TRP A 105 28.24 -22.84 10.81
CA TRP A 105 27.28 -21.74 10.59
C TRP A 105 26.16 -21.74 11.63
N ALA A 106 25.74 -22.93 12.08
CA ALA A 106 24.73 -23.11 13.12
C ALA A 106 25.29 -22.92 14.55
N GLU A 107 26.62 -22.97 14.71
CA GLU A 107 27.30 -22.94 16.02
C GLU A 107 27.88 -21.56 16.36
N LYS A 108 27.94 -20.64 15.38
CA LYS A 108 28.42 -19.26 15.58
C LYS A 108 27.60 -18.58 16.69
N LYS A 109 28.26 -18.35 17.84
CA LYS A 109 27.67 -17.73 19.04
C LYS A 109 26.87 -16.49 18.65
N PRO A 110 25.59 -16.44 19.01
CA PRO A 110 24.74 -15.44 18.44
C PRO A 110 24.81 -14.12 19.24
N THR A 111 24.69 -13.00 18.52
CA THR A 111 24.40 -11.72 19.15
C THR A 111 22.92 -11.70 19.48
N ARG A 112 22.57 -11.47 20.74
CA ARG A 112 21.18 -11.34 21.19
C ARG A 112 20.47 -10.29 20.35
N ILE A 113 19.38 -10.68 19.68
CA ILE A 113 18.60 -9.81 18.79
C ILE A 113 17.32 -9.29 19.43
N GLY A 114 16.90 -9.85 20.57
CA GLY A 114 15.74 -9.38 21.33
C GLY A 114 15.68 -9.99 22.72
N ASP A 115 14.53 -9.86 23.38
CA ASP A 115 14.38 -10.33 24.76
C ASP A 115 14.49 -11.85 24.89
N GLN A 116 13.94 -12.58 23.92
CA GLN A 116 13.84 -14.05 23.95
C GLN A 116 14.77 -14.73 22.94
N ALA A 117 14.85 -14.23 21.71
CA ALA A 117 15.70 -14.80 20.67
C ALA A 117 17.17 -14.42 20.90
N THR A 118 18.03 -15.42 21.03
CA THR A 118 19.47 -15.21 21.19
C THR A 118 20.17 -15.06 19.85
N SER A 119 19.56 -15.55 18.75
CA SER A 119 20.09 -15.48 17.38
C SER A 119 19.05 -15.10 16.32
N ALA A 120 19.55 -14.53 15.23
CA ALA A 120 18.86 -14.49 13.95
C ALA A 120 18.77 -15.88 13.28
N PRO A 121 17.65 -16.21 12.61
CA PRO A 121 17.56 -17.37 11.75
C PRO A 121 18.31 -17.16 10.43
N TYR A 122 18.55 -18.25 9.73
CA TYR A 122 19.02 -18.25 8.35
C TYR A 122 17.87 -18.56 7.41
N VAL A 123 17.80 -17.82 6.30
CA VAL A 123 16.81 -18.03 5.25
C VAL A 123 17.50 -18.46 3.97
N TRP A 124 17.02 -19.57 3.42
CA TRP A 124 17.40 -20.04 2.11
C TRP A 124 16.27 -19.77 1.13
N HIS A 125 16.41 -18.68 0.36
CA HIS A 125 15.45 -18.25 -0.65
C HIS A 125 15.52 -19.13 -1.91
N VAL A 126 14.90 -20.32 -1.86
CA VAL A 126 14.83 -21.26 -2.99
C VAL A 126 14.06 -20.66 -4.17
N LYS A 127 13.09 -19.79 -3.89
CA LYS A 127 12.25 -19.13 -4.89
C LYS A 127 13.03 -18.35 -5.97
N ASP A 128 13.99 -17.52 -5.60
CA ASP A 128 14.62 -16.52 -6.48
C ASP A 128 16.15 -16.53 -6.49
N ARG A 129 16.83 -17.32 -5.63
CA ARG A 129 18.30 -17.26 -5.46
C ARG A 129 19.03 -18.58 -5.65
N VAL A 130 18.37 -19.57 -6.24
CA VAL A 130 18.91 -20.92 -6.42
C VAL A 130 18.97 -21.29 -7.90
N ALA A 131 20.03 -22.00 -8.30
CA ALA A 131 20.17 -22.52 -9.66
C ALA A 131 19.00 -23.45 -10.00
N GLY A 132 18.57 -23.45 -11.26
CA GLY A 132 17.38 -24.19 -11.70
C GLY A 132 17.37 -25.67 -11.31
N ASP A 133 18.51 -26.35 -11.38
CA ASP A 133 18.60 -27.79 -11.05
C ASP A 133 18.43 -28.07 -9.55
N MET A 134 18.98 -27.19 -8.70
CA MET A 134 18.82 -27.29 -7.25
C MET A 134 17.39 -26.92 -6.83
N LYS A 135 16.78 -25.88 -7.44
CA LYS A 135 15.35 -25.56 -7.22
C LYS A 135 14.47 -26.76 -7.58
N LYS A 136 14.70 -27.38 -8.74
CA LYS A 136 14.00 -28.59 -9.18
C LYS A 136 14.25 -29.81 -8.28
N SER A 137 15.42 -29.92 -7.64
CA SER A 137 15.71 -31.04 -6.72
C SER A 137 14.97 -30.87 -5.40
N VAL A 138 14.91 -29.65 -4.86
CA VAL A 138 14.10 -29.30 -3.69
C VAL A 138 12.62 -29.52 -3.98
N GLN A 139 12.11 -28.98 -5.10
CA GLN A 139 10.71 -29.14 -5.50
C GLN A 139 10.30 -30.61 -5.63
N ARG A 140 11.15 -31.46 -6.20
CA ARG A 140 10.87 -32.91 -6.33
C ARG A 140 10.76 -33.64 -4.98
N LEU A 141 11.44 -33.16 -3.95
CA LEU A 141 11.44 -33.76 -2.62
C LEU A 141 10.32 -33.22 -1.73
N LEU A 142 10.04 -31.92 -1.82
CA LEU A 142 8.96 -31.32 -1.05
C LEU A 142 7.60 -31.61 -1.69
N PHE A 143 7.52 -31.64 -3.02
CA PHE A 143 6.31 -31.91 -3.78
C PHE A 143 6.53 -33.07 -4.78
N PRO A 144 6.86 -34.29 -4.30
CA PRO A 144 6.80 -35.45 -5.17
C PRO A 144 5.36 -35.57 -5.64
N LEU A 145 5.14 -35.43 -6.95
CA LEU A 145 3.82 -35.34 -7.62
C LEU A 145 2.76 -36.14 -6.85
N GLY A 146 1.84 -35.44 -6.19
CA GLY A 146 0.72 -36.01 -5.43
C GLY A 146 0.88 -36.06 -3.90
N VAL A 147 2.00 -36.52 -3.33
CA VAL A 147 2.04 -36.95 -1.91
C VAL A 147 2.00 -35.79 -0.92
N ALA A 148 2.77 -34.73 -1.16
CA ALA A 148 2.81 -33.59 -0.25
C ALA A 148 1.52 -32.77 -0.26
N MET A 149 0.77 -32.87 -1.35
CA MET A 149 -0.46 -32.13 -1.60
C MET A 149 -1.69 -32.85 -1.06
N GLU A 150 -1.60 -34.15 -0.77
CA GLU A 150 -2.74 -34.92 -0.28
C GLU A 150 -3.25 -34.50 1.10
N ASN A 151 -2.38 -33.89 1.90
CA ASN A 151 -2.69 -33.45 3.25
C ASN A 151 -2.97 -31.94 3.36
N LEU A 152 -2.88 -31.22 2.23
CA LEU A 152 -3.37 -29.86 2.05
C LEU A 152 -4.59 -29.92 1.13
N PRO A 153 -5.80 -30.05 1.69
CA PRO A 153 -7.02 -30.44 0.97
C PRO A 153 -7.32 -29.61 -0.29
N TRP A 154 -7.02 -28.30 -0.22
CA TRP A 154 -7.21 -27.31 -1.28
C TRP A 154 -6.24 -27.45 -2.46
N LEU A 155 -5.09 -28.12 -2.29
CA LEU A 155 -4.14 -28.38 -3.38
C LEU A 155 -4.52 -29.62 -4.20
N LYS A 156 -5.19 -30.60 -3.56
CA LYS A 156 -5.57 -31.86 -4.20
C LYS A 156 -6.69 -31.69 -5.24
N GLN A 157 -7.56 -30.70 -5.08
CA GLN A 157 -8.73 -30.49 -5.93
C GLN A 157 -8.63 -29.21 -6.77
N ARG A 158 -7.81 -29.20 -7.84
CA ARG A 158 -8.05 -28.37 -9.07
C ARG A 158 -7.28 -27.06 -9.32
N HIS A 159 -6.07 -26.87 -8.79
CA HIS A 159 -5.27 -25.72 -9.27
C HIS A 159 -3.80 -26.09 -9.52
N PRO A 160 -3.45 -26.70 -10.67
CA PRO A 160 -2.05 -26.89 -11.08
C PRO A 160 -1.22 -25.60 -10.99
N ALA A 161 -1.89 -24.45 -11.15
CA ALA A 161 -1.30 -23.14 -10.94
C ALA A 161 -0.86 -22.85 -9.52
N LEU A 162 -1.70 -23.24 -8.57
CA LEU A 162 -1.47 -23.02 -7.16
C LEU A 162 -0.39 -23.96 -6.64
N GLU A 163 -0.41 -25.23 -7.06
CA GLU A 163 0.69 -26.17 -6.80
C GLU A 163 2.03 -25.61 -7.30
N LYS A 164 2.06 -25.13 -8.54
CA LYS A 164 3.27 -24.54 -9.10
C LYS A 164 3.70 -23.29 -8.34
N HIS A 165 2.78 -22.42 -7.94
CA HIS A 165 3.10 -21.23 -7.16
C HIS A 165 3.69 -21.56 -5.79
N VAL A 166 3.05 -22.46 -5.06
CA VAL A 166 3.51 -22.94 -3.75
C VAL A 166 4.92 -23.53 -3.90
N ALA A 167 5.15 -24.35 -4.92
CA ALA A 167 6.47 -24.88 -5.24
C ALA A 167 7.48 -23.81 -5.66
N ASP A 168 7.05 -22.71 -6.29
CA ASP A 168 7.93 -21.65 -6.77
C ASP A 168 8.21 -20.56 -5.72
N SER A 169 7.42 -20.48 -4.64
CA SER A 169 7.50 -19.44 -3.59
C SER A 169 8.18 -19.91 -2.29
N MET A 170 8.71 -21.13 -2.26
CA MET A 170 9.32 -21.71 -1.06
C MET A 170 10.51 -20.92 -0.50
N GLU A 171 10.53 -20.79 0.82
CA GLU A 171 11.70 -20.36 1.60
C GLU A 171 11.93 -21.32 2.76
N PHE A 172 13.17 -21.77 2.92
CA PHE A 172 13.55 -22.60 4.06
C PHE A 172 14.14 -21.73 5.16
N TRP A 173 13.67 -21.93 6.38
CA TRP A 173 14.14 -21.25 7.57
C TRP A 173 14.90 -22.25 8.43
N LEU A 174 16.20 -22.01 8.59
CA LEU A 174 17.06 -22.79 9.46
C LEU A 174 17.39 -21.97 10.70
N GLN A 175 16.93 -22.44 11.85
CA GLN A 175 16.99 -21.69 13.09
C GLN A 175 17.89 -22.45 14.07
N PRO A 176 19.12 -21.96 14.34
CA PRO A 176 19.92 -22.46 15.45
C PRO A 176 19.16 -22.47 16.77
N ALA A 177 19.73 -23.10 17.80
CA ALA A 177 19.16 -23.09 19.14
C ALA A 177 18.78 -21.66 19.57
N ARG A 178 17.56 -21.48 20.09
CA ARG A 178 17.03 -20.18 20.55
C ARG A 178 17.04 -19.08 19.47
N ALA A 179 17.19 -19.41 18.19
CA ALA A 179 17.07 -18.44 17.11
C ALA A 179 15.61 -18.14 16.79
N GLY A 180 15.31 -16.94 16.30
CA GLY A 180 13.94 -16.52 16.07
C GLY A 180 13.86 -15.23 15.27
N THR A 181 12.70 -14.97 14.67
CA THR A 181 12.40 -13.66 14.08
C THR A 181 11.81 -12.75 15.14
N LEU A 182 12.17 -11.47 15.11
CA LEU A 182 11.48 -10.43 15.88
C LEU A 182 10.05 -10.21 15.32
N PRO A 183 9.15 -9.56 16.07
CA PRO A 183 7.84 -9.22 15.57
C PRO A 183 7.93 -8.37 14.30
N HIS A 184 7.36 -8.87 13.21
CA HIS A 184 7.34 -8.19 11.93
C HIS A 184 6.12 -8.60 11.12
N ASN A 185 5.93 -7.95 9.99
CA ASN A 185 4.96 -8.33 8.97
C ASN A 185 5.70 -8.68 7.68
N ASP A 186 5.23 -9.67 6.93
CA ASP A 186 5.87 -10.02 5.66
C ASP A 186 5.30 -9.16 4.53
N ALA A 187 6.08 -8.60 3.59
CA ALA A 187 5.55 -7.84 2.44
C ALA A 187 4.81 -8.69 1.37
N TYR A 188 4.11 -9.74 1.76
CA TYR A 188 3.39 -10.66 0.88
C TYR A 188 1.92 -10.26 0.78
N CYS A 189 1.44 -9.90 -0.41
CA CYS A 189 0.02 -9.60 -0.65
C CYS A 189 -0.93 -10.82 -0.61
N VAL A 190 -0.52 -11.90 0.06
CA VAL A 190 -1.09 -13.25 -0.01
C VAL A 190 -1.04 -13.91 1.35
N ASN A 191 -1.83 -14.97 1.53
CA ASN A 191 -1.72 -15.78 2.72
C ASN A 191 -0.37 -16.51 2.72
N VAL A 192 0.13 -16.80 3.91
CA VAL A 192 1.38 -17.52 4.10
C VAL A 192 1.10 -18.77 4.90
N MET A 193 1.69 -19.89 4.48
CA MET A 193 1.72 -21.10 5.28
C MET A 193 3.16 -21.43 5.64
N SER A 194 3.40 -21.71 6.92
CA SER A 194 4.67 -22.25 7.41
C SER A 194 4.46 -23.66 7.92
N VAL A 195 5.25 -24.62 7.43
CA VAL A 195 5.26 -26.01 7.90
C VAL A 195 6.57 -26.27 8.62
N GLN A 196 6.48 -26.73 9.87
CA GLN A 196 7.63 -27.12 10.67
C GLN A 196 8.14 -28.48 10.17
N LEU A 197 9.40 -28.53 9.75
CA LEU A 197 10.01 -29.75 9.21
C LEU A 197 10.71 -30.54 10.32
N SER A 198 11.55 -29.90 11.14
CA SER A 198 12.25 -30.58 12.24
C SER A 198 12.38 -29.71 13.48
N GLY A 199 12.35 -30.33 14.66
CA GLY A 199 12.31 -29.65 15.95
C GLY A 199 11.03 -28.85 16.18
N PHE A 200 11.08 -27.90 17.10
CA PHE A 200 9.91 -27.16 17.56
C PHE A 200 10.11 -25.65 17.45
N LYS A 201 9.09 -24.96 16.96
CA LYS A 201 9.08 -23.51 16.79
C LYS A 201 7.84 -22.91 17.41
N ARG A 202 8.04 -21.99 18.34
CA ARG A 202 6.96 -21.16 18.87
C ARG A 202 6.67 -20.02 17.92
N TRP A 203 5.40 -19.80 17.64
CA TRP A 203 4.81 -18.72 16.89
C TRP A 203 3.98 -17.85 17.82
N LYS A 204 4.08 -16.55 17.64
CA LYS A 204 3.15 -15.57 18.19
C LYS A 204 2.59 -14.78 17.03
N LEU A 205 1.28 -14.69 16.93
CA LEU A 205 0.58 -13.97 15.87
C LEU A 205 -0.22 -12.82 16.49
N MET A 206 -0.21 -11.68 15.82
CA MET A 206 -0.95 -10.48 16.21
C MET A 206 -1.55 -9.87 14.94
N THR A 207 -2.84 -9.60 14.97
CA THR A 207 -3.51 -8.79 13.96
C THR A 207 -2.88 -7.41 13.96
N MET A 208 -2.64 -6.84 12.77
CA MET A 208 -2.02 -5.51 12.69
C MET A 208 -2.71 -4.53 13.66
N PRO A 209 -1.95 -3.80 14.51
CA PRO A 209 -2.50 -2.78 15.39
C PRO A 209 -3.34 -1.78 14.61
N LYS A 210 -4.31 -1.16 15.28
CA LYS A 210 -5.10 -0.10 14.66
C LYS A 210 -4.20 1.09 14.30
N VAL A 211 -4.38 1.61 13.09
CA VAL A 211 -3.70 2.80 12.57
C VAL A 211 -4.78 3.79 12.13
N ASP A 212 -5.15 4.71 13.04
CA ASP A 212 -6.26 5.64 12.84
C ASP A 212 -5.95 6.71 11.77
N SER A 213 -4.69 7.17 11.72
CA SER A 213 -4.25 8.20 10.79
C SER A 213 -2.89 7.89 10.16
N ILE A 214 -2.50 8.67 9.14
CA ILE A 214 -1.16 8.58 8.55
C ILE A 214 -0.07 8.85 9.61
N ALA A 215 -0.36 9.71 10.60
CA ALA A 215 0.55 10.03 11.70
C ALA A 215 0.79 8.84 12.65
N ASP A 216 -0.12 7.86 12.64
CA ASP A 216 -0.09 6.66 13.45
C ASP A 216 0.68 5.50 12.80
N MET A 217 1.16 5.67 11.57
CA MET A 217 2.00 4.69 10.91
C MET A 217 3.26 4.42 11.73
N PHE A 218 3.62 3.15 11.84
CA PHE A 218 4.77 2.68 12.60
C PHE A 218 5.65 1.78 11.75
N ASP A 219 6.81 1.44 12.29
CA ASP A 219 7.75 0.55 11.63
C ASP A 219 7.35 -0.92 11.84
N GLU A 220 6.94 -1.59 10.77
CA GLU A 220 6.55 -3.00 10.80
C GLU A 220 7.73 -3.95 10.56
N PHE A 221 8.92 -3.43 10.23
CA PHE A 221 10.10 -4.24 10.01
C PHE A 221 10.66 -4.76 11.33
N ASP A 222 10.85 -6.07 11.43
CA ASP A 222 11.87 -6.72 12.25
C ASP A 222 12.10 -6.11 13.67
N GLY A 223 11.05 -6.10 14.48
CA GLY A 223 11.04 -5.55 15.84
C GLY A 223 10.64 -4.07 15.93
N GLY A 224 10.30 -3.43 14.82
CA GLY A 224 9.94 -2.02 14.74
C GLY A 224 8.79 -1.63 15.65
N ILE A 225 7.76 -2.47 15.76
CA ILE A 225 6.65 -2.27 16.71
C ILE A 225 7.10 -2.16 18.17
N ARG A 226 8.20 -2.82 18.56
CA ARG A 226 8.73 -2.72 19.94
C ARG A 226 9.41 -1.38 20.23
N ARG A 227 9.75 -0.63 19.17
CA ARG A 227 10.34 0.72 19.28
C ARG A 227 9.28 1.80 19.36
N ASP A 228 8.03 1.46 19.08
CA ASP A 228 6.91 2.38 19.23
C ASP A 228 6.55 2.49 20.73
N PRO A 229 6.58 3.69 21.33
CA PRO A 229 6.23 3.86 22.74
C PRO A 229 4.74 3.68 23.02
N ASP A 230 3.89 3.84 22.02
CA ASP A 230 2.43 3.83 22.14
C ASP A 230 1.83 2.48 21.70
N ARG A 231 2.67 1.57 21.18
CA ARG A 231 2.26 0.24 20.72
C ARG A 231 3.16 -0.85 21.29
N SER A 232 2.54 -1.95 21.66
CA SER A 232 3.20 -3.17 22.10
C SER A 232 2.83 -4.30 21.15
N PHE A 233 3.79 -5.20 20.91
CA PHE A 233 3.47 -6.48 20.28
C PHE A 233 2.78 -7.37 21.31
N GLU A 234 1.46 -7.46 21.23
CA GLU A 234 0.58 -8.24 22.10
C GLU A 234 -0.08 -9.33 21.26
N PRO A 235 0.47 -10.56 21.27
CA PRO A 235 -0.04 -11.64 20.44
C PRO A 235 -1.49 -11.97 20.76
N ASP A 236 -2.32 -12.04 19.72
CA ASP A 236 -3.66 -12.63 19.76
C ASP A 236 -3.56 -14.15 19.97
N TYR A 237 -2.54 -14.78 19.38
CA TYR A 237 -2.32 -16.22 19.42
C TYR A 237 -0.87 -16.56 19.74
N GLU A 238 -0.65 -17.59 20.55
CA GLU A 238 0.67 -18.21 20.78
C GLU A 238 0.55 -19.73 20.62
N TYR A 239 1.38 -20.33 19.77
CA TYR A 239 1.37 -21.77 19.50
C TYR A 239 2.78 -22.31 19.28
N THR A 240 3.03 -23.59 19.56
CA THR A 240 4.31 -24.24 19.24
C THR A 240 4.08 -25.34 18.23
N LEU A 241 4.64 -25.19 17.02
CA LEU A 241 4.59 -26.20 15.98
C LEU A 241 5.67 -27.25 16.22
N GLY A 242 5.28 -28.52 16.14
CA GLY A 242 6.18 -29.67 16.02
C GLY A 242 6.33 -30.15 14.57
N PRO A 243 7.21 -31.14 14.32
CA PRO A 243 7.45 -31.67 12.98
C PRO A 243 6.16 -32.15 12.28
N GLY A 244 5.93 -31.66 11.06
CA GLY A 244 4.75 -31.97 10.25
C GLY A 244 3.54 -31.06 10.51
N GLU A 245 3.56 -30.24 11.55
CA GLU A 245 2.50 -29.27 11.81
C GLU A 245 2.74 -27.99 11.00
N GLY A 246 1.65 -27.34 10.57
CA GLY A 246 1.71 -26.09 9.82
C GLY A 246 0.78 -25.02 10.38
N ILE A 247 1.14 -23.77 10.16
CA ILE A 247 0.33 -22.59 10.50
C ILE A 247 0.06 -21.78 9.24
N LEU A 248 -1.19 -21.35 9.08
CA LEU A 248 -1.67 -20.44 8.05
C LEU A 248 -2.00 -19.10 8.70
N PHE A 249 -1.64 -18.00 8.05
CA PHE A 249 -2.04 -16.66 8.46
C PHE A 249 -2.28 -15.75 7.25
N PRO A 250 -3.20 -14.78 7.38
CA PRO A 250 -3.53 -13.85 6.30
C PRO A 250 -2.40 -12.83 6.06
N PRO A 251 -2.42 -12.13 4.92
CA PRO A 251 -1.56 -10.96 4.72
C PRO A 251 -1.81 -9.94 5.83
N GLY A 252 -0.77 -9.27 6.28
CA GLY A 252 -0.84 -8.19 7.26
C GLY A 252 -0.78 -8.67 8.71
N MET A 253 -0.77 -9.98 8.96
CA MET A 253 -0.66 -10.51 10.31
C MET A 253 0.79 -10.46 10.81
N MET A 254 1.01 -9.66 11.86
CA MET A 254 2.31 -9.56 12.50
C MET A 254 2.65 -10.86 13.22
N HIS A 255 3.91 -11.26 13.17
CA HIS A 255 4.34 -12.50 13.79
C HIS A 255 5.77 -12.47 14.34
N GLU A 256 5.98 -13.23 15.42
CA GLU A 256 7.29 -13.50 16.03
C GLU A 256 7.50 -15.01 16.07
N THR A 257 8.73 -15.47 15.79
CA THR A 257 9.07 -16.89 15.90
C THR A 257 10.23 -17.13 16.85
N LEU A 258 10.25 -18.28 17.51
CA LEU A 258 11.36 -18.71 18.36
C LEU A 258 11.53 -20.23 18.30
N SER A 259 12.74 -20.68 17.94
CA SER A 259 13.17 -22.06 18.16
C SER A 259 13.16 -22.36 19.66
N VAL A 260 12.34 -23.31 20.09
CA VAL A 260 12.24 -23.65 21.52
C VAL A 260 13.36 -24.60 21.96
N SER A 261 14.21 -25.07 21.06
CA SER A 261 15.38 -25.89 21.43
C SER A 261 16.51 -25.04 22.02
N GLU A 262 17.19 -25.59 23.01
CA GLU A 262 18.39 -25.01 23.66
C GLU A 262 19.70 -25.46 22.99
N SER A 263 19.67 -26.53 22.21
CA SER A 263 20.88 -27.15 21.64
C SER A 263 20.76 -27.55 20.18
N GLU A 264 19.54 -27.66 19.65
CA GLU A 264 19.31 -28.20 18.32
C GLU A 264 18.84 -27.11 17.35
N CYS A 265 19.27 -27.25 16.10
CA CYS A 265 18.80 -26.43 15.00
C CYS A 265 17.47 -26.98 14.48
N THR A 266 16.50 -26.10 14.26
CA THR A 266 15.16 -26.45 13.76
C THR A 266 15.00 -25.96 12.33
N THR A 267 14.16 -26.64 11.55
CA THR A 267 13.92 -26.33 10.14
C THR A 267 12.43 -26.16 9.89
N SER A 268 12.06 -25.18 9.07
CA SER A 268 10.71 -25.04 8.56
C SER A 268 10.76 -24.56 7.11
N VAL A 269 9.63 -24.68 6.41
CA VAL A 269 9.44 -24.11 5.08
C VAL A 269 8.24 -23.18 5.10
N THR A 270 8.37 -22.00 4.51
CA THR A 270 7.25 -21.10 4.22
C THR A 270 6.97 -21.09 2.73
N PHE A 271 5.71 -20.91 2.36
CA PHE A 271 5.29 -20.69 1.00
C PHE A 271 4.03 -19.84 0.97
N ASN A 272 3.81 -19.22 -0.19
CA ASN A 272 2.74 -18.26 -0.39
C ASN A 272 1.52 -18.96 -0.98
N ILE A 273 0.33 -18.51 -0.56
CA ILE A 273 -0.97 -19.01 -1.03
C ILE A 273 -1.75 -17.83 -1.60
N PRO A 274 -1.64 -17.58 -2.91
CA PRO A 274 -2.21 -16.41 -3.55
C PRO A 274 -3.73 -16.41 -3.57
N ILE A 275 -4.33 -17.60 -3.63
CA ILE A 275 -5.77 -17.78 -3.77
C ILE A 275 -6.24 -18.97 -2.91
N PRO A 276 -7.46 -18.90 -2.34
CA PRO A 276 -8.31 -17.71 -2.33
C PRO A 276 -7.67 -16.55 -1.54
N MET A 277 -8.07 -15.34 -1.88
CA MET A 277 -7.67 -14.13 -1.16
C MET A 277 -8.38 -14.08 0.20
N SER A 278 -7.73 -13.48 1.19
CA SER A 278 -8.34 -13.12 2.48
C SER A 278 -9.36 -11.97 2.33
N ALA A 279 -10.34 -12.10 1.44
CA ALA A 279 -11.19 -11.03 0.95
C ALA A 279 -11.95 -10.29 2.07
N ARG A 280 -12.62 -11.03 2.96
CA ARG A 280 -13.39 -10.45 4.09
C ARG A 280 -12.47 -9.83 5.13
N TYR A 281 -11.34 -10.47 5.44
CA TYR A 281 -10.33 -9.90 6.34
C TYR A 281 -9.76 -8.59 5.78
N ILE A 282 -9.47 -8.55 4.49
CA ILE A 282 -8.95 -7.37 3.82
C ILE A 282 -9.99 -6.26 3.80
N ARG A 283 -11.28 -6.54 3.56
CA ARG A 283 -12.37 -5.57 3.70
C ARG A 283 -12.45 -5.03 5.12
N ASN A 284 -12.53 -5.91 6.11
CA ASN A 284 -12.75 -5.56 7.52
C ASN A 284 -11.61 -4.75 8.13
N LEU A 285 -10.38 -4.99 7.68
CA LEU A 285 -9.17 -4.32 8.18
C LEU A 285 -8.51 -3.40 7.15
N LEU A 286 -9.21 -3.07 6.05
CA LEU A 286 -8.64 -2.23 4.99
C LEU A 286 -8.08 -0.90 5.52
N PRO A 287 -8.75 -0.20 6.46
CA PRO A 287 -8.21 1.05 6.97
C PRO A 287 -6.83 0.87 7.59
N ARG A 288 -6.60 -0.06 8.53
CA ARG A 288 -5.23 -0.27 9.04
C ARG A 288 -4.27 -0.86 8.01
N LEU A 289 -4.69 -1.86 7.21
CA LEU A 289 -3.81 -2.55 6.26
C LEU A 289 -3.28 -1.60 5.18
N SER A 290 -4.08 -0.64 4.73
CA SER A 290 -3.67 0.35 3.71
C SER A 290 -2.52 1.25 4.15
N LEU A 291 -2.41 1.52 5.44
CA LEU A 291 -1.35 2.34 6.02
C LEU A 291 -0.16 1.50 6.46
N SER A 292 -0.15 0.21 6.15
CA SER A 292 1.01 -0.61 6.39
C SER A 292 2.18 -0.17 5.51
N THR A 293 3.38 -0.16 6.08
CA THR A 293 4.61 0.11 5.34
C THR A 293 5.03 -1.07 4.46
N GLU A 294 4.54 -2.28 4.76
CA GLU A 294 4.86 -3.51 4.05
C GLU A 294 3.80 -3.91 3.02
N PHE A 295 2.54 -3.49 3.22
CA PHE A 295 1.39 -3.93 2.40
C PHE A 295 0.73 -2.83 1.59
N GLY A 296 1.13 -1.56 1.77
CA GLY A 296 0.51 -0.44 1.03
C GLY A 296 0.45 -0.67 -0.48
N ASP A 297 1.52 -1.25 -1.04
CA ASP A 297 1.62 -1.54 -2.48
C ASP A 297 0.63 -2.63 -2.95
N CYS A 298 0.19 -3.51 -2.05
CA CYS A 298 -0.80 -4.56 -2.35
C CYS A 298 -2.15 -4.01 -2.78
N LEU A 299 -2.49 -2.77 -2.36
CA LEU A 299 -3.70 -2.08 -2.78
C LEU A 299 -3.77 -2.00 -4.30
N TRP A 300 -2.69 -1.53 -4.93
CA TRP A 300 -2.62 -1.28 -6.36
C TRP A 300 -2.37 -2.55 -7.15
N ASP A 301 -1.39 -3.33 -6.73
CA ASP A 301 -0.87 -4.43 -7.52
C ASP A 301 -1.76 -5.67 -7.52
N ARG A 302 -2.61 -5.82 -6.50
CA ARG A 302 -3.38 -7.04 -6.30
C ARG A 302 -4.85 -6.82 -5.99
N TRP A 303 -5.15 -6.01 -4.99
CA TRP A 303 -6.50 -5.97 -4.42
C TRP A 303 -7.46 -5.14 -5.27
N ALA A 304 -6.99 -4.08 -5.93
CA ALA A 304 -7.79 -3.22 -6.81
C ALA A 304 -8.65 -4.01 -7.81
N ASP A 305 -8.07 -5.05 -8.41
CA ASP A 305 -8.75 -5.87 -9.41
C ASP A 305 -9.85 -6.78 -8.82
N THR A 306 -9.73 -7.19 -7.55
CA THR A 306 -10.80 -7.89 -6.82
C THR A 306 -11.93 -6.94 -6.48
N VAL A 307 -11.58 -5.72 -6.03
CA VAL A 307 -12.56 -4.76 -5.53
C VAL A 307 -13.37 -4.09 -6.64
N THR A 308 -12.74 -3.83 -7.79
CA THR A 308 -13.32 -3.01 -8.85
C THR A 308 -13.65 -3.77 -10.13
N LEU A 309 -13.27 -5.05 -10.22
CA LEU A 309 -13.21 -5.83 -11.48
C LEU A 309 -12.40 -5.16 -12.61
N GLY A 310 -11.64 -4.10 -12.34
CA GLY A 310 -11.02 -3.26 -13.36
C GLY A 310 -11.91 -2.24 -14.04
N LEU A 311 -13.18 -2.18 -13.65
CA LEU A 311 -14.15 -1.24 -14.19
C LEU A 311 -14.04 0.15 -13.54
N GLY A 312 -13.25 0.29 -12.47
CA GLY A 312 -13.02 1.56 -11.77
C GLY A 312 -11.93 2.45 -12.38
N GLY A 313 -11.13 1.94 -13.32
CA GLY A 313 -9.88 2.60 -13.72
C GLY A 313 -8.89 2.74 -12.56
N MET A 314 -7.75 3.40 -12.80
CA MET A 314 -6.97 3.91 -11.67
C MET A 314 -7.77 5.09 -11.14
N TRP A 315 -8.33 4.98 -9.93
CA TRP A 315 -9.07 6.07 -9.26
C TRP A 315 -8.11 7.22 -8.96
N THR A 316 -7.59 7.97 -9.94
CA THR A 316 -6.32 8.69 -9.75
C THR A 316 -6.45 10.05 -9.13
N ASP A 317 -7.49 10.82 -9.43
CA ASP A 317 -7.45 12.26 -9.14
C ASP A 317 -8.83 12.86 -8.78
N GLU A 318 -9.86 12.03 -8.62
CA GLU A 318 -11.21 12.51 -8.36
C GLU A 318 -11.37 12.94 -6.89
N LYS A 319 -11.95 14.13 -6.69
CA LYS A 319 -12.30 14.62 -5.35
C LYS A 319 -13.22 13.60 -4.68
N LEU A 320 -13.00 13.31 -3.39
CA LEU A 320 -13.98 12.56 -2.60
C LEU A 320 -15.30 13.33 -2.65
N ASP A 321 -16.36 12.66 -3.09
CA ASP A 321 -17.63 13.30 -3.49
C ASP A 321 -18.81 12.81 -2.64
N GLY A 322 -18.52 12.29 -1.45
CA GLY A 322 -19.52 11.69 -0.58
C GLY A 322 -20.05 10.34 -1.07
N GLY A 323 -19.37 9.70 -2.04
CA GLY A 323 -19.70 8.36 -2.52
C GLY A 323 -20.45 8.33 -3.84
N GLN A 324 -20.65 9.46 -4.53
CA GLN A 324 -21.34 9.49 -5.82
C GLN A 324 -20.61 8.64 -6.88
N VAL A 325 -19.29 8.83 -7.07
CA VAL A 325 -18.46 8.05 -7.99
C VAL A 325 -18.49 6.57 -7.64
N ALA A 326 -18.46 6.22 -6.34
CA ALA A 326 -18.61 4.83 -5.92
C ALA A 326 -19.97 4.25 -6.34
N GLY A 327 -21.04 5.06 -6.29
CA GLY A 327 -22.39 4.66 -6.70
C GLY A 327 -22.50 4.48 -8.22
N GLU A 328 -21.86 5.36 -8.98
CA GLU A 328 -21.76 5.25 -10.44
C GLU A 328 -20.99 3.99 -10.85
N ILE A 329 -19.89 3.68 -10.16
CA ILE A 329 -19.11 2.46 -10.39
C ILE A 329 -19.91 1.21 -10.01
N ALA A 330 -20.60 1.22 -8.86
CA ALA A 330 -21.47 0.12 -8.45
C ALA A 330 -22.55 -0.17 -9.52
N GLU A 331 -23.21 0.88 -10.06
CA GLU A 331 -24.21 0.72 -11.12
C GLU A 331 -23.58 0.20 -12.41
N ARG A 332 -22.38 0.67 -12.79
CA ARG A 332 -21.67 0.13 -13.97
C ARG A 332 -21.33 -1.35 -13.82
N ILE A 333 -20.91 -1.78 -12.62
CA ILE A 333 -20.64 -3.19 -12.33
C ILE A 333 -21.94 -3.99 -12.45
N LEU A 334 -23.02 -3.58 -11.78
CA LEU A 334 -24.32 -4.25 -11.88
C LEU A 334 -24.79 -4.37 -13.32
N VAL A 335 -24.84 -3.27 -14.08
CA VAL A 335 -25.28 -3.29 -15.49
C VAL A 335 -24.41 -4.22 -16.36
N SER A 336 -23.15 -4.41 -16.02
CA SER A 336 -22.22 -5.25 -16.79
C SER A 336 -22.28 -6.72 -16.38
N VAL A 337 -22.56 -7.02 -15.11
CA VAL A 337 -22.36 -8.35 -14.51
C VAL A 337 -23.69 -9.03 -14.16
N ASP A 338 -24.67 -8.29 -13.63
CA ASP A 338 -26.00 -8.78 -13.25
C ASP A 338 -26.73 -9.26 -14.51
N ARG A 339 -26.79 -10.58 -14.67
CA ARG A 339 -27.31 -11.21 -15.88
C ARG A 339 -28.81 -11.42 -15.78
N ASN A 340 -29.30 -11.60 -14.56
CA ASN A 340 -30.68 -11.98 -14.31
C ASN A 340 -31.59 -10.74 -14.08
N GLY A 341 -31.00 -9.57 -13.81
CA GLY A 341 -31.64 -8.28 -13.62
C GLY A 341 -32.26 -8.07 -12.23
N ASP A 342 -31.84 -8.82 -11.21
CA ASP A 342 -32.35 -8.74 -9.84
C ASP A 342 -31.65 -7.67 -8.98
N ARG A 343 -30.64 -6.99 -9.54
CA ARG A 343 -29.81 -5.96 -8.90
C ARG A 343 -28.98 -6.47 -7.73
N GLN A 344 -28.68 -7.76 -7.71
CA GLN A 344 -27.74 -8.41 -6.82
C GLN A 344 -26.69 -9.12 -7.70
N LEU A 345 -25.55 -9.47 -7.10
CA LEU A 345 -24.52 -10.25 -7.79
C LEU A 345 -24.21 -11.49 -7.00
N ASP A 346 -24.15 -12.62 -7.68
CA ASP A 346 -23.58 -13.86 -7.15
C ASP A 346 -22.24 -14.21 -7.85
N SER A 347 -21.57 -15.24 -7.37
CA SER A 347 -20.28 -15.65 -7.92
C SER A 347 -20.39 -16.26 -9.31
N ASP A 348 -21.53 -16.83 -9.68
CA ASP A 348 -21.77 -17.41 -11.00
C ASP A 348 -21.92 -16.31 -12.07
N GLU A 349 -22.55 -15.19 -11.73
CA GLU A 349 -22.66 -14.01 -12.60
C GLU A 349 -21.31 -13.33 -12.83
N VAL A 350 -20.54 -13.11 -11.77
CA VAL A 350 -19.17 -12.58 -11.87
C VAL A 350 -18.30 -13.52 -12.71
N LEU A 351 -18.40 -14.83 -12.48
CA LEU A 351 -17.66 -15.84 -13.25
C LEU A 351 -18.06 -15.86 -14.72
N TYR A 352 -19.36 -15.73 -15.01
CA TYR A 352 -19.86 -15.64 -16.38
C TYR A 352 -19.25 -14.43 -17.09
N TRP A 353 -19.34 -13.24 -16.48
CA TRP A 353 -18.74 -12.02 -16.99
C TRP A 353 -17.23 -12.17 -17.23
N LEU A 354 -16.48 -12.70 -16.25
CA LEU A 354 -15.04 -12.96 -16.35
C LEU A 354 -14.68 -13.85 -17.55
N ARG A 355 -15.55 -14.81 -17.89
CA ARG A 355 -15.35 -15.76 -18.98
C ARG A 355 -15.74 -15.20 -20.34
N THR A 356 -16.77 -14.37 -20.42
CA THR A 356 -17.38 -13.99 -21.71
C THR A 356 -17.14 -12.56 -22.12
N ASP A 357 -17.07 -11.62 -21.17
CA ASP A 357 -17.08 -10.19 -21.49
C ASP A 357 -15.72 -9.69 -22.03
N PRO A 358 -15.69 -8.91 -23.14
CA PRO A 358 -14.46 -8.35 -23.68
C PRO A 358 -13.68 -7.48 -22.68
N SER A 359 -14.35 -6.72 -21.82
CA SER A 359 -13.68 -5.88 -20.81
C SER A 359 -12.95 -6.72 -19.75
N ALA A 360 -13.37 -7.96 -19.53
CA ALA A 360 -12.71 -8.92 -18.66
C ALA A 360 -11.53 -9.67 -19.32
N GLN A 361 -11.16 -9.37 -20.58
CA GLN A 361 -10.13 -10.11 -21.32
C GLN A 361 -8.79 -10.20 -20.57
N ARG A 362 -8.40 -9.15 -19.83
CA ARG A 362 -7.14 -9.13 -19.06
C ARG A 362 -7.06 -10.23 -17.99
N PHE A 363 -8.18 -10.69 -17.44
CA PHE A 363 -8.22 -11.80 -16.49
C PHE A 363 -8.07 -13.16 -17.17
N ARG A 364 -8.39 -13.25 -18.46
CA ARG A 364 -8.20 -14.47 -19.26
C ARG A 364 -6.79 -14.57 -19.84
N ASP A 365 -6.10 -13.45 -20.00
CA ASP A 365 -4.72 -13.40 -20.49
C ASP A 365 -3.73 -13.66 -19.34
N PRO A 366 -2.96 -14.77 -19.35
CA PRO A 366 -1.94 -15.06 -18.34
C PRO A 366 -0.91 -13.94 -18.11
N LYS A 367 -0.66 -13.10 -19.12
CA LYS A 367 0.32 -11.99 -19.02
C LYS A 367 -0.22 -10.80 -18.23
N HIS A 368 -1.54 -10.62 -18.24
CA HIS A 368 -2.20 -9.48 -17.62
C HIS A 368 -2.98 -9.86 -16.37
N ASN A 369 -3.33 -11.14 -16.19
CA ASN A 369 -4.04 -11.61 -15.01
C ASN A 369 -3.13 -11.48 -13.77
N PRO A 370 -3.54 -10.70 -12.74
CA PRO A 370 -2.73 -10.47 -11.55
C PRO A 370 -2.45 -11.77 -10.78
N ASP A 371 -3.42 -12.68 -10.66
CA ASP A 371 -3.23 -13.97 -10.01
C ASP A 371 -2.28 -14.87 -10.79
N ALA A 372 -2.39 -14.88 -12.12
CA ALA A 372 -1.47 -15.63 -12.97
C ALA A 372 -0.04 -15.10 -12.85
N ARG A 373 0.14 -13.77 -12.87
CA ARG A 373 1.47 -13.14 -12.71
C ARG A 373 2.14 -13.52 -11.39
N LEU A 374 1.35 -13.69 -10.34
CA LEU A 374 1.83 -14.11 -9.02
C LEU A 374 2.06 -15.61 -8.99
N ALA A 375 1.12 -16.39 -9.51
CA ALA A 375 1.17 -17.84 -9.54
C ALA A 375 2.41 -18.40 -10.26
N PHE A 376 3.01 -17.63 -11.19
CA PHE A 376 4.10 -18.14 -12.02
C PHE A 376 5.28 -17.19 -12.16
N SER A 377 6.48 -17.74 -11.95
CA SER A 377 7.72 -17.13 -12.42
C SER A 377 7.64 -16.86 -13.92
N ARG A 378 8.13 -15.69 -14.37
CA ARG A 378 8.16 -15.23 -15.76
C ARG A 378 8.43 -16.38 -16.75
N GLY A 379 7.42 -16.78 -17.53
CA GLY A 379 7.59 -17.67 -18.69
C GLY A 379 6.85 -19.02 -18.66
N ALA A 380 6.12 -19.38 -17.59
CA ALA A 380 5.23 -20.55 -17.66
C ALA A 380 3.94 -20.20 -18.41
N SER A 381 3.64 -20.92 -19.49
CA SER A 381 2.34 -20.83 -20.17
C SER A 381 1.28 -21.53 -19.33
N LEU A 382 0.20 -20.82 -19.01
CA LEU A 382 -0.95 -21.41 -18.38
C LEU A 382 -1.79 -22.18 -19.40
N GLY A 383 -2.18 -23.41 -19.05
CA GLY A 383 -3.26 -24.09 -19.75
C GLY A 383 -4.60 -23.41 -19.45
N GLU A 384 -5.55 -23.53 -20.38
CA GLU A 384 -6.89 -22.95 -20.24
C GLU A 384 -7.61 -23.42 -18.97
N GLU A 385 -7.43 -24.68 -18.57
CA GLU A 385 -7.99 -25.25 -17.35
C GLU A 385 -7.56 -24.46 -16.10
N ALA A 386 -6.26 -24.15 -16.00
CA ALA A 386 -5.72 -23.41 -14.87
C ALA A 386 -6.26 -21.96 -14.82
N ILE A 387 -6.38 -21.29 -15.97
CA ILE A 387 -7.03 -19.98 -16.04
C ILE A 387 -8.50 -20.07 -15.61
N GLY A 388 -9.27 -21.02 -16.16
CA GLY A 388 -10.68 -21.19 -15.80
C GLY A 388 -10.89 -21.37 -14.30
N SER A 389 -9.98 -22.11 -13.67
CA SER A 389 -9.89 -22.32 -12.23
C SER A 389 -9.55 -21.03 -11.44
N LEU A 390 -8.60 -20.21 -11.92
CA LEU A 390 -8.31 -18.90 -11.31
C LEU A 390 -9.52 -17.95 -11.37
N LEU A 391 -10.29 -17.98 -12.46
CA LEU A 391 -11.48 -17.14 -12.62
C LEU A 391 -12.60 -17.49 -11.63
N VAL A 392 -12.77 -18.78 -11.29
CA VAL A 392 -13.74 -19.21 -10.27
C VAL A 392 -13.38 -18.60 -8.92
N LEU A 393 -12.13 -18.79 -8.48
CA LEU A 393 -11.65 -18.26 -7.20
C LEU A 393 -11.73 -16.73 -7.17
N ARG A 394 -11.39 -16.06 -8.28
CA ARG A 394 -11.53 -14.61 -8.41
C ARG A 394 -12.98 -14.16 -8.26
N ALA A 395 -13.94 -14.83 -8.89
CA ALA A 395 -15.36 -14.49 -8.78
C ALA A 395 -15.86 -14.62 -7.33
N GLU A 396 -15.54 -15.74 -6.67
CA GLU A 396 -15.87 -15.96 -5.27
C GLU A 396 -15.20 -14.94 -4.34
N ASP A 397 -13.95 -14.56 -4.61
CA ASP A 397 -13.23 -13.56 -3.81
C ASP A 397 -13.79 -12.13 -4.01
N CYS A 398 -14.33 -11.80 -5.18
CA CYS A 398 -15.03 -10.52 -5.40
C CYS A 398 -16.32 -10.46 -4.58
N ILE A 399 -17.14 -11.52 -4.65
CA ILE A 399 -18.37 -11.61 -3.84
C ILE A 399 -18.02 -11.58 -2.36
N ALA A 400 -17.09 -12.40 -1.89
CA ALA A 400 -16.68 -12.38 -0.49
C ALA A 400 -16.11 -11.02 -0.03
N TYR A 401 -15.55 -10.21 -0.94
CA TYR A 401 -15.16 -8.84 -0.63
C TYR A 401 -16.35 -7.90 -0.53
N TRP A 402 -17.38 -8.03 -1.36
CA TRP A 402 -18.54 -7.12 -1.40
C TRP A 402 -19.68 -7.51 -0.45
N ASP A 403 -19.93 -8.81 -0.27
CA ASP A 403 -20.91 -9.43 0.63
C ASP A 403 -20.58 -9.07 2.09
N GLY A 404 -21.28 -8.06 2.62
CA GLY A 404 -21.03 -7.49 3.93
C GLY A 404 -21.73 -8.25 5.05
N ASP A 405 -22.83 -8.96 4.75
CA ASP A 405 -23.62 -9.70 5.74
C ASP A 405 -23.39 -11.23 5.70
N GLY A 406 -22.68 -11.73 4.68
CA GLY A 406 -22.25 -13.11 4.56
C GLY A 406 -23.29 -14.04 3.91
N ASP A 407 -24.31 -13.51 3.23
CA ASP A 407 -25.36 -14.31 2.61
C ASP A 407 -24.98 -14.93 1.25
N GLY A 408 -23.79 -14.58 0.74
CA GLY A 408 -23.25 -15.06 -0.53
C GLY A 408 -23.73 -14.28 -1.75
N LEU A 409 -24.44 -13.18 -1.54
CA LEU A 409 -24.87 -12.23 -2.56
C LEU A 409 -24.24 -10.87 -2.26
N ALA A 410 -24.10 -10.05 -3.30
CA ALA A 410 -23.64 -8.68 -3.15
C ALA A 410 -24.70 -7.74 -3.72
N THR A 411 -25.42 -7.05 -2.83
CA THR A 411 -26.42 -6.05 -3.18
C THR A 411 -25.77 -4.78 -3.74
N LYS A 412 -26.57 -3.91 -4.36
CA LYS A 412 -26.10 -2.58 -4.80
C LYS A 412 -25.51 -1.77 -3.66
N GLU A 413 -26.19 -1.76 -2.51
CA GLU A 413 -25.80 -0.99 -1.33
C GLU A 413 -24.46 -1.49 -0.77
N GLU A 414 -24.26 -2.81 -0.74
CA GLU A 414 -23.00 -3.40 -0.30
C GLU A 414 -21.84 -3.15 -1.27
N LEU A 415 -22.08 -3.23 -2.58
CA LEU A 415 -21.12 -2.83 -3.60
C LEU A 415 -20.73 -1.36 -3.41
N HIS A 416 -21.73 -0.51 -3.20
CA HIS A 416 -21.52 0.92 -2.99
C HIS A 416 -20.65 1.21 -1.76
N ASP A 417 -20.98 0.61 -0.62
CA ASP A 417 -20.22 0.77 0.62
C ASP A 417 -18.78 0.26 0.47
N ALA A 418 -18.59 -0.90 -0.17
CA ALA A 418 -17.27 -1.48 -0.41
C ALA A 418 -16.40 -0.59 -1.31
N LEU A 419 -16.97 -0.08 -2.41
CA LEU A 419 -16.28 0.81 -3.34
C LEU A 419 -15.99 2.18 -2.73
N TRP A 420 -16.91 2.70 -1.91
CA TRP A 420 -16.70 3.94 -1.17
C TRP A 420 -15.55 3.80 -0.16
N GLN A 421 -15.56 2.74 0.64
CA GLN A 421 -14.45 2.44 1.54
C GLN A 421 -13.14 2.36 0.77
N TRP A 422 -13.12 1.58 -0.32
CA TRP A 422 -11.94 1.46 -1.17
C TRP A 422 -11.43 2.81 -1.66
N HIS A 423 -12.31 3.66 -2.22
CA HIS A 423 -11.94 4.97 -2.74
C HIS A 423 -11.28 5.85 -1.68
N VAL A 424 -11.92 5.97 -0.51
CA VAL A 424 -11.43 6.83 0.58
C VAL A 424 -10.07 6.34 1.08
N ILE A 425 -9.90 5.02 1.22
CA ILE A 425 -8.66 4.42 1.70
C ILE A 425 -7.52 4.56 0.68
N VAL A 426 -7.81 4.34 -0.61
CA VAL A 426 -6.87 4.56 -1.72
C VAL A 426 -6.39 6.01 -1.76
N THR A 427 -7.31 6.97 -1.64
CA THR A 427 -6.97 8.40 -1.58
C THR A 427 -6.10 8.71 -0.36
N ARG A 428 -6.42 8.16 0.81
CA ARG A 428 -5.60 8.34 2.03
C ARG A 428 -4.19 7.80 1.84
N ARG A 429 -4.04 6.61 1.26
CA ARG A 429 -2.71 6.03 1.02
C ARG A 429 -1.90 6.90 0.06
N ARG A 430 -2.49 7.40 -1.03
CA ARG A 430 -1.75 8.29 -1.93
C ARG A 430 -1.31 9.59 -1.29
N VAL A 431 -2.14 10.18 -0.44
CA VAL A 431 -1.74 11.36 0.35
C VAL A 431 -0.53 11.02 1.22
N ALA A 432 -0.51 9.84 1.84
CA ALA A 432 0.67 9.37 2.57
C ALA A 432 1.89 9.22 1.66
N ASP A 433 1.77 8.52 0.51
CA ASP A 433 2.89 8.30 -0.42
C ASP A 433 3.46 9.63 -0.93
N LEU A 434 2.61 10.59 -1.31
CA LEU A 434 3.02 11.92 -1.79
C LEU A 434 3.71 12.75 -0.70
N ALA A 435 3.19 12.73 0.52
CA ALA A 435 3.69 13.58 1.60
C ALA A 435 4.93 13.00 2.29
N LEU A 436 5.03 11.68 2.40
CA LEU A 436 6.14 10.99 3.03
C LEU A 436 7.31 10.85 2.04
N GLY A 437 7.01 10.49 0.78
CA GLY A 437 7.99 10.15 -0.24
C GLY A 437 8.78 8.87 0.09
N ASP A 438 9.57 8.40 -0.88
CA ASP A 438 10.28 7.10 -0.82
C ASP A 438 11.37 7.00 0.27
N GLN A 439 11.70 8.09 0.96
CA GLN A 439 12.87 8.19 1.85
C GLN A 439 12.49 8.39 3.33
N ALA A 440 11.21 8.42 3.67
CA ALA A 440 10.81 8.65 5.06
C ALA A 440 10.83 7.34 5.86
N GLU A 441 11.86 7.17 6.69
CA GLU A 441 11.93 6.05 7.64
C GLU A 441 10.85 6.18 8.73
N PRO A 442 9.90 5.23 8.83
CA PRO A 442 8.87 5.22 9.87
C PRO A 442 9.45 5.31 11.29
N GLY A 443 8.72 5.94 12.20
CA GLY A 443 9.14 6.10 13.59
C GLY A 443 10.14 7.24 13.87
N THR A 444 10.82 7.79 12.85
CA THR A 444 11.71 8.95 13.01
C THR A 444 10.94 10.25 13.26
N ARG A 445 11.57 11.25 13.90
CA ARG A 445 10.96 12.58 14.10
C ARG A 445 10.56 13.23 12.76
N GLY A 446 11.41 13.10 11.74
CA GLY A 446 11.15 13.66 10.41
C GLY A 446 9.94 13.02 9.72
N PHE A 447 9.77 11.70 9.89
CA PHE A 447 8.58 10.99 9.44
C PHE A 447 7.32 11.50 10.14
N ARG A 448 7.32 11.59 11.49
CA ARG A 448 6.14 12.02 12.27
C ARG A 448 5.62 13.40 11.86
N VAL A 449 6.52 14.35 11.57
CA VAL A 449 6.13 15.71 11.12
C VAL A 449 5.45 15.66 9.75
N ARG A 450 6.02 14.92 8.79
CA ARG A 450 5.42 14.77 7.45
C ARG A 450 4.10 14.00 7.51
N ALA A 451 4.05 12.94 8.31
CA ALA A 451 2.87 12.13 8.52
C ALA A 451 1.71 12.94 9.13
N ALA A 452 2.00 13.83 10.09
CA ALA A 452 1.01 14.77 10.64
C ALA A 452 0.52 15.79 9.60
N ALA A 453 1.39 16.28 8.73
CA ALA A 453 0.99 17.16 7.62
C ALA A 453 0.11 16.41 6.59
N ALA A 454 0.48 15.18 6.25
CA ALA A 454 -0.28 14.29 5.39
C ALA A 454 -1.68 14.01 5.96
N ALA A 455 -1.77 13.72 7.25
CA ALA A 455 -3.03 13.50 7.94
C ALA A 455 -3.96 14.72 7.83
N LYS A 456 -3.43 15.93 8.12
CA LYS A 456 -4.21 17.18 7.97
C LYS A 456 -4.64 17.45 6.53
N LEU A 457 -3.78 17.14 5.55
CA LEU A 457 -4.13 17.26 4.14
C LEU A 457 -5.27 16.32 3.78
N PHE A 458 -5.18 15.07 4.19
CA PHE A 458 -6.23 14.09 3.97
C PHE A 458 -7.55 14.51 4.63
N GLU A 459 -7.52 15.00 5.87
CA GLU A 459 -8.71 15.52 6.56
C GLU A 459 -9.39 16.66 5.79
N LYS A 460 -8.61 17.59 5.21
CA LYS A 460 -9.15 18.66 4.35
C LYS A 460 -9.85 18.10 3.11
N ILE A 461 -9.21 17.16 2.41
CA ILE A 461 -9.78 16.51 1.22
C ILE A 461 -11.08 15.76 1.59
N TYR A 462 -11.05 15.02 2.70
CA TYR A 462 -12.19 14.24 3.16
C TYR A 462 -13.36 15.10 3.65
N ALA A 463 -13.08 16.17 4.41
CA ALA A 463 -14.11 17.09 4.91
C ALA A 463 -14.83 17.81 3.75
N ALA A 464 -14.09 18.25 2.72
CA ALA A 464 -14.68 18.85 1.52
C ALA A 464 -15.63 17.89 0.78
N GLY A 465 -15.34 16.57 0.83
CA GLY A 465 -16.25 15.55 0.28
C GLY A 465 -17.53 15.37 1.09
N ARG A 466 -17.50 15.59 2.41
CA ARG A 466 -18.70 15.49 3.25
C ARG A 466 -19.65 16.68 3.11
N THR A 467 -19.15 17.88 2.81
CA THR A 467 -19.98 19.10 2.82
C THR A 467 -20.86 19.24 1.57
N ARG A 468 -20.48 18.64 0.44
CA ARG A 468 -21.33 18.59 -0.76
C ARG A 468 -22.63 17.80 -0.59
N SER A 469 -22.74 16.94 0.43
CA SER A 469 -23.98 16.23 0.73
C SER A 469 -24.96 17.00 1.63
N GLY A 470 -24.75 18.30 1.90
CA GLY A 470 -25.85 19.11 2.46
C GLY A 470 -25.57 20.37 3.28
N LEU A 471 -24.38 20.97 3.31
CA LEU A 471 -24.17 22.24 4.03
C LEU A 471 -23.19 23.16 3.28
N ASP A 472 -23.66 24.37 2.96
CA ASP A 472 -22.91 25.50 2.40
C ASP A 472 -21.66 25.80 3.25
N ALA A 473 -20.54 25.18 2.91
CA ALA A 473 -19.23 25.57 3.43
C ALA A 473 -18.74 26.79 2.64
N ASN A 474 -19.20 27.98 3.03
CA ASN A 474 -18.69 29.28 2.56
C ASN A 474 -17.26 29.58 3.08
N SER A 475 -16.31 28.66 2.91
CA SER A 475 -14.91 28.91 3.28
C SER A 475 -13.91 28.34 2.26
N ASN A 476 -14.25 28.41 0.96
CA ASN A 476 -13.29 28.19 -0.13
C ASN A 476 -12.41 29.44 -0.31
N GLU A 477 -11.62 29.78 0.72
CA GLU A 477 -10.54 30.74 0.56
C GLU A 477 -9.29 29.95 0.13
N GLU A 478 -8.89 30.10 -1.14
CA GLU A 478 -7.63 29.55 -1.63
C GLU A 478 -6.47 30.51 -1.30
N GLU A 479 -5.39 29.94 -0.77
CA GLU A 479 -4.16 30.66 -0.44
C GLU A 479 -3.07 30.36 -1.48
N LEU A 480 -2.59 31.39 -2.17
CA LEU A 480 -1.43 31.34 -3.05
C LEU A 480 -0.22 31.90 -2.30
N ALA A 481 0.85 31.11 -2.14
CA ALA A 481 2.08 31.59 -1.53
C ALA A 481 3.16 31.80 -2.59
N PHE A 482 3.79 32.99 -2.56
CA PHE A 482 4.95 33.32 -3.38
C PHE A 482 6.16 33.58 -2.49
N ALA A 483 7.25 32.86 -2.75
CA ALA A 483 8.49 33.04 -2.00
C ALA A 483 9.59 33.61 -2.90
N GLU A 484 9.97 34.88 -2.70
CA GLU A 484 11.36 35.32 -2.84
C GLU A 484 11.66 36.72 -2.25
N GLY A 485 12.91 36.92 -1.84
CA GLY A 485 13.47 38.11 -1.23
C GLY A 485 13.55 39.33 -2.16
N ASP A 486 12.90 40.42 -1.73
CA ASP A 486 13.17 41.81 -2.11
C ASP A 486 12.63 42.29 -3.47
N SER A 487 11.33 42.09 -3.67
CA SER A 487 10.62 42.47 -4.89
C SER A 487 9.15 42.83 -4.61
N THR A 488 8.58 43.74 -5.41
CA THR A 488 7.13 44.01 -5.35
C THR A 488 6.41 43.10 -6.32
N ILE A 489 5.39 42.39 -5.83
CA ILE A 489 4.57 41.48 -6.62
C ILE A 489 3.20 42.11 -6.84
N ASP A 490 2.78 42.17 -8.11
CA ASP A 490 1.38 42.35 -8.48
C ASP A 490 0.85 41.01 -9.01
N LEU A 491 -0.21 40.50 -8.40
CA LEU A 491 -0.91 39.30 -8.86
C LEU A 491 -2.07 39.69 -9.78
N TYR A 492 -2.21 39.00 -10.90
CA TYR A 492 -3.32 39.16 -11.83
C TYR A 492 -4.01 37.82 -12.06
N ILE A 493 -5.34 37.82 -12.03
CA ILE A 493 -6.18 36.68 -12.40
C ILE A 493 -7.03 37.10 -13.58
N ASN A 494 -6.90 36.38 -14.70
CA ASN A 494 -7.59 36.68 -15.96
C ASN A 494 -7.41 38.15 -16.38
N GLY A 495 -6.21 38.69 -16.14
CA GLY A 495 -5.85 40.07 -16.46
C GLY A 495 -6.33 41.14 -15.47
N ASN A 496 -7.10 40.79 -14.44
CA ASN A 496 -7.50 41.71 -13.37
C ASN A 496 -6.52 41.63 -12.21
N GLN A 497 -6.06 42.77 -11.71
CA GLN A 497 -5.19 42.81 -10.54
C GLN A 497 -5.98 42.31 -9.32
N ALA A 498 -5.48 41.25 -8.69
CA ALA A 498 -6.07 40.72 -7.48
C ALA A 498 -5.73 41.66 -6.30
N PRO A 499 -6.71 42.01 -5.44
CA PRO A 499 -6.42 42.76 -4.22
C PRO A 499 -5.56 41.90 -3.28
N LEU A 500 -4.49 42.48 -2.75
CA LEU A 500 -3.51 41.80 -1.91
C LEU A 500 -3.80 42.15 -0.45
N ASP A 501 -4.13 41.16 0.39
CA ASP A 501 -4.20 41.34 1.84
C ASP A 501 -2.82 41.09 2.46
N GLN A 502 -2.10 42.16 2.76
CA GLN A 502 -0.76 42.11 3.35
C GLN A 502 -0.77 41.92 4.87
N THR A 503 -1.93 41.73 5.50
CA THR A 503 -2.07 41.70 6.97
C THR A 503 -1.95 40.30 7.59
N LEU A 504 -1.75 39.25 6.79
CA LEU A 504 -1.64 37.88 7.25
C LEU A 504 -0.19 37.50 7.60
N ASP A 505 -0.01 36.86 8.76
CA ASP A 505 1.28 36.35 9.22
C ASP A 505 1.82 35.27 8.27
N VAL A 506 3.08 35.43 7.86
CA VAL A 506 3.80 34.47 7.02
C VAL A 506 4.12 33.22 7.84
N PHE A 507 3.53 32.07 7.48
CA PHE A 507 3.83 30.80 8.14
C PHE A 507 5.22 30.27 7.75
N ALA A 508 5.91 29.68 8.74
CA ALA A 508 7.27 29.17 8.59
C ALA A 508 7.38 28.10 7.48
N MET A 509 8.35 28.28 6.59
CA MET A 509 8.72 27.25 5.61
C MET A 509 9.42 26.05 6.30
N ASN A 510 9.41 24.89 5.63
CA ASN A 510 10.02 23.61 6.05
C ASN A 510 11.57 23.62 6.22
N THR A 511 12.19 24.77 6.46
CA THR A 511 13.59 24.86 6.86
C THR A 511 13.70 24.72 8.38
N ASN A 512 14.56 23.83 8.86
CA ASN A 512 14.82 23.59 10.30
C ASN A 512 15.47 24.78 11.05
N TYR A 513 15.43 26.00 10.50
CA TYR A 513 15.88 27.21 11.17
C TYR A 513 14.84 28.31 10.97
N GLU A 514 14.47 28.93 12.08
CA GLU A 514 13.85 30.25 12.11
C GLU A 514 14.92 31.26 11.67
N ILE A 515 14.75 31.87 10.49
CA ILE A 515 15.56 33.03 10.12
C ILE A 515 14.88 34.23 10.79
N GLN A 516 15.19 34.47 12.07
CA GLN A 516 14.86 35.74 12.70
C GLN A 516 15.72 36.85 12.06
N ASP A 517 15.13 38.02 11.86
CA ASP A 517 15.76 39.26 11.36
C ASP A 517 16.13 39.35 9.87
N VAL A 518 15.57 38.49 9.01
CA VAL A 518 15.54 38.76 7.57
C VAL A 518 14.08 38.94 7.17
N ASN A 519 13.69 40.12 6.70
CA ASN A 519 12.44 40.35 5.99
C ASN A 519 12.31 39.24 4.93
N SER A 520 11.52 38.20 5.20
CA SER A 520 11.65 36.94 4.49
C SER A 520 11.13 37.00 3.05
N GLY A 521 10.64 38.15 2.59
CA GLY A 521 10.24 38.41 1.20
C GLY A 521 9.03 37.59 0.71
N VAL A 522 8.58 36.61 1.48
CA VAL A 522 7.43 35.77 1.14
C VAL A 522 6.16 36.61 1.25
N GLN A 523 5.39 36.67 0.16
CA GLN A 523 4.07 37.28 0.13
C GLN A 523 3.03 36.19 -0.09
N VAL A 524 2.05 36.11 0.81
CA VAL A 524 0.91 35.22 0.70
C VAL A 524 -0.28 36.02 0.21
N PHE A 525 -0.95 35.54 -0.84
CA PHE A 525 -2.14 36.15 -1.39
C PHE A 525 -3.33 35.24 -1.15
N ARG A 526 -4.39 35.82 -0.57
CA ARG A 526 -5.69 35.18 -0.44
C ARG A 526 -6.56 35.60 -1.61
N LEU A 527 -7.14 34.64 -2.30
CA LEU A 527 -8.06 34.92 -3.39
C LEU A 527 -9.46 35.14 -2.87
N ALA A 528 -10.19 36.07 -3.49
CA ALA A 528 -11.60 36.32 -3.19
C ALA A 528 -12.53 35.22 -3.74
N SER A 529 -12.01 34.32 -4.58
CA SER A 529 -12.73 33.20 -5.19
C SER A 529 -11.78 32.05 -5.53
N GLU A 530 -12.29 30.82 -5.58
CA GLU A 530 -11.58 29.62 -6.03
C GLU A 530 -11.12 29.78 -7.50
N LEU A 531 -9.92 29.33 -7.83
CA LEU A 531 -9.46 29.23 -9.22
C LEU A 531 -10.22 28.08 -9.90
N VAL A 532 -10.68 28.32 -11.13
CA VAL A 532 -11.35 27.31 -11.96
C VAL A 532 -10.53 26.99 -13.21
N ASP A 533 -10.79 25.83 -13.81
CA ASP A 533 -10.16 25.44 -15.07
C ASP A 533 -10.36 26.52 -16.15
N GLY A 534 -9.24 26.97 -16.73
CA GLY A 534 -9.21 28.06 -17.70
C GLY A 534 -8.79 29.42 -17.12
N ASP A 535 -8.69 29.55 -15.80
CA ASP A 535 -8.14 30.76 -15.18
C ASP A 535 -6.64 30.91 -15.46
N VAL A 536 -6.24 32.14 -15.80
CA VAL A 536 -4.85 32.52 -16.06
C VAL A 536 -4.33 33.33 -14.89
N VAL A 537 -3.37 32.77 -14.15
CA VAL A 537 -2.63 33.47 -13.10
C VAL A 537 -1.37 34.09 -13.71
N ALA A 538 -1.28 35.42 -13.65
CA ALA A 538 -0.10 36.16 -14.08
C ALA A 538 0.52 36.91 -12.91
N VAL A 539 1.84 36.91 -12.86
CA VAL A 539 2.62 37.55 -11.80
C VAL A 539 3.49 38.62 -12.45
N ARG A 540 3.30 39.87 -12.04
CA ARG A 540 4.24 40.93 -12.36
C ARG A 540 5.14 41.15 -11.17
N ALA A 541 6.42 41.04 -11.44
CA ALA A 541 7.47 40.97 -10.45
C ALA A 541 8.46 42.09 -10.74
N THR A 542 8.65 43.03 -9.81
CA THR A 542 9.63 44.12 -9.98
C THR A 542 10.76 43.94 -8.98
N ASN A 543 11.97 43.67 -9.48
CA ASN A 543 13.18 43.66 -8.67
C ASN A 543 13.59 45.11 -8.37
N THR A 544 13.65 45.46 -7.08
CA THR A 544 13.96 46.83 -6.64
C THR A 544 15.43 47.03 -6.26
N LYS A 545 16.25 45.98 -6.30
CA LYS A 545 17.69 46.06 -5.98
C LYS A 545 18.55 46.44 -7.20
N PRO A 546 19.71 47.08 -6.97
CA PRO A 546 20.68 47.33 -8.02
C PRO A 546 21.10 46.02 -8.72
N THR A 547 21.22 46.06 -10.04
CA THR A 547 21.68 44.94 -10.89
C THR A 547 23.17 44.59 -10.71
N GLU A 548 23.85 45.21 -9.75
CA GLU A 548 25.31 45.13 -9.56
C GLU A 548 25.78 43.79 -8.97
N GLY A 549 24.84 42.88 -8.67
CA GLY A 549 25.12 41.56 -8.15
C GLY A 549 25.39 41.53 -6.64
N VAL A 550 25.14 40.39 -6.01
CA VAL A 550 25.40 40.17 -4.58
C VAL A 550 26.76 39.53 -4.44
N GLU A 551 27.69 40.23 -3.81
CA GLU A 551 28.99 39.68 -3.45
C GLU A 551 28.86 38.78 -2.22
N VAL A 552 29.19 37.50 -2.38
CA VAL A 552 29.27 36.55 -1.29
C VAL A 552 30.73 36.18 -1.08
N ASP A 553 31.27 36.62 0.05
CA ASP A 553 32.61 36.23 0.48
C ASP A 553 32.55 34.89 1.24
N SER A 554 33.23 33.89 0.69
CA SER A 554 33.33 32.54 1.27
C SER A 554 34.55 32.37 2.20
N GLY A 555 35.29 33.45 2.47
CA GLY A 555 36.54 33.46 3.23
C GLY A 555 37.79 33.12 2.41
N HIS A 556 37.62 32.61 1.19
CA HIS A 556 38.73 32.30 0.25
C HIS A 556 38.54 32.91 -1.14
N ARG A 557 37.32 33.35 -1.47
CA ARG A 557 36.99 34.12 -2.67
C ARG A 557 35.67 34.85 -2.47
N THR A 558 35.59 36.04 -3.04
CA THR A 558 34.33 36.77 -3.24
C THR A 558 33.77 36.39 -4.60
N VAL A 559 32.53 35.90 -4.62
CA VAL A 559 31.80 35.59 -5.86
C VAL A 559 30.61 36.53 -5.96
N THR A 560 30.55 37.30 -7.04
CA THR A 560 29.41 38.18 -7.34
C THR A 560 28.35 37.38 -8.09
N TYR A 561 27.23 37.11 -7.42
CA TYR A 561 26.06 36.50 -8.05
C TYR A 561 25.24 37.58 -8.74
N PRO A 562 24.80 37.41 -10.00
CA PRO A 562 23.88 38.34 -10.60
C PRO A 562 22.56 38.36 -9.79
N SER A 563 22.05 39.55 -9.50
CA SER A 563 20.85 39.76 -8.65
C SER A 563 19.55 39.43 -9.39
N TYR A 564 19.48 38.25 -10.02
CA TYR A 564 18.23 37.74 -10.59
C TYR A 564 17.38 37.12 -9.49
N GLY A 565 16.13 37.55 -9.36
CA GLY A 565 15.15 36.89 -8.51
C GLY A 565 14.58 35.62 -9.18
N GLY A 566 14.43 34.54 -8.41
CA GLY A 566 13.68 33.31 -8.66
C GLY A 566 12.31 33.18 -7.94
N TRP A 567 11.30 32.81 -8.73
CA TRP A 567 9.92 32.52 -8.39
C TRP A 567 9.66 31.16 -7.74
N ILE A 568 8.96 31.03 -6.61
CA ILE A 568 8.23 29.78 -6.28
C ILE A 568 6.76 30.11 -6.03
N LEU A 569 5.86 29.56 -6.86
CA LEU A 569 4.43 29.53 -6.60
C LEU A 569 4.06 28.19 -5.96
N ALA A 570 3.36 28.26 -4.82
CA ALA A 570 2.70 27.12 -4.21
C ALA A 570 1.19 27.36 -4.17
N MET A 571 0.43 26.42 -4.72
CA MET A 571 -1.05 26.41 -4.68
C MET A 571 -1.54 25.46 -3.57
N PRO A 572 -2.78 25.60 -3.06
CA PRO A 572 -3.33 24.77 -1.98
C PRO A 572 -3.37 23.26 -2.28
N ASN A 573 -3.36 22.89 -3.56
CA ASN A 573 -3.27 21.51 -4.05
C ASN A 573 -1.81 21.00 -4.19
N PHE A 574 -0.83 21.72 -3.67
CA PHE A 574 0.60 21.39 -3.70
C PHE A 574 1.18 21.17 -5.10
N ILE A 575 0.54 21.70 -6.15
CA ILE A 575 1.17 21.78 -7.46
C ILE A 575 2.33 22.77 -7.35
N VAL A 576 3.54 22.23 -7.24
CA VAL A 576 4.77 22.99 -7.45
C VAL A 576 4.93 23.11 -8.96
N SER A 577 4.63 24.29 -9.49
CA SER A 577 4.73 24.55 -10.92
C SER A 577 6.18 24.50 -11.39
N SER A 578 6.52 23.52 -12.23
CA SER A 578 7.84 23.47 -12.89
C SER A 578 7.95 24.50 -14.02
N ALA A 579 9.17 24.82 -14.48
CA ALA A 579 9.43 25.72 -15.61
C ALA A 579 8.71 25.32 -16.92
N LYS A 580 8.22 24.07 -17.02
CA LYS A 580 7.41 23.60 -18.16
C LYS A 580 6.08 24.36 -18.30
N HIS A 581 5.53 24.85 -17.19
CA HIS A 581 4.21 25.50 -17.12
C HIS A 581 4.28 27.04 -16.97
N TRP A 582 5.49 27.61 -16.89
CA TRP A 582 5.69 29.06 -16.87
C TRP A 582 6.28 29.56 -18.18
N ARG A 583 5.84 30.77 -18.54
CA ARG A 583 6.35 31.54 -19.67
C ARG A 583 6.63 32.96 -19.19
N CYS A 584 7.72 33.56 -19.65
CA CYS A 584 8.11 34.92 -19.26
C CYS A 584 8.10 35.82 -20.50
N THR A 585 7.67 37.07 -20.34
CA THR A 585 7.83 38.12 -21.36
C THR A 585 8.40 39.38 -20.72
N SER A 586 9.33 40.04 -21.42
CA SER A 586 9.86 41.35 -21.04
C SER A 586 9.09 42.52 -21.67
N GLU A 587 8.12 42.23 -22.54
CA GLU A 587 7.29 43.24 -23.19
C GLU A 587 5.99 43.43 -22.39
N ALA A 588 5.76 44.66 -21.89
CA ALA A 588 4.50 45.02 -21.26
C ALA A 588 3.40 45.14 -22.33
N LEU A 589 2.62 44.07 -22.50
CA LEU A 589 1.53 44.04 -23.47
C LEU A 589 0.26 44.68 -22.87
N GLN A 590 -0.38 45.59 -23.62
CA GLN A 590 -1.45 46.47 -23.11
C GLN A 590 -2.78 45.76 -22.78
N SER A 591 -3.00 44.52 -23.21
CA SER A 591 -4.20 43.74 -22.81
C SER A 591 -3.95 42.23 -22.93
N TRP A 592 -3.73 41.58 -21.80
CA TRP A 592 -3.52 40.12 -21.74
C TRP A 592 -4.83 39.35 -21.95
N THR A 593 -5.97 40.02 -21.78
CA THR A 593 -7.33 39.51 -21.93
C THR A 593 -7.78 39.27 -23.38
N ALA A 594 -6.98 39.68 -24.38
CA ALA A 594 -7.37 39.65 -25.79
C ALA A 594 -6.60 38.63 -26.65
N GLN A 595 -5.80 37.75 -26.03
CA GLN A 595 -4.98 36.79 -26.77
C GLN A 595 -5.50 35.36 -26.62
N ASP A 596 -5.57 34.65 -27.75
CA ASP A 596 -5.60 33.18 -27.73
C ASP A 596 -4.26 32.68 -27.17
N PHE A 597 -4.31 31.87 -26.12
CA PHE A 597 -3.12 31.30 -25.50
C PHE A 597 -2.43 30.34 -26.49
N ASN A 598 -1.30 30.78 -27.07
CA ASN A 598 -0.48 29.96 -27.95
C ASN A 598 0.88 29.68 -27.29
N ASP A 599 1.02 28.47 -26.76
CA ASP A 599 2.20 27.99 -26.04
C ASP A 599 3.51 28.01 -26.83
N THR A 600 3.45 28.23 -28.15
CA THR A 600 4.61 28.20 -29.04
C THR A 600 5.33 29.54 -29.20
N THR A 601 4.69 30.67 -28.84
CA THR A 601 5.23 32.02 -29.11
C THR A 601 5.93 32.65 -27.90
N TRP A 602 5.81 32.05 -26.72
CA TRP A 602 6.38 32.59 -25.49
C TRP A 602 7.70 31.89 -25.14
N PRO A 603 8.74 32.64 -24.70
CA PRO A 603 9.94 32.04 -24.14
C PRO A 603 9.62 31.15 -22.93
N SER A 604 10.25 29.97 -22.84
CA SER A 604 10.23 29.17 -21.62
C SER A 604 10.79 29.99 -20.45
N ALA A 605 10.22 29.84 -19.25
CA ALA A 605 10.92 30.27 -18.05
C ALA A 605 12.29 29.57 -18.00
N VAL A 606 13.37 30.34 -17.89
CA VAL A 606 14.73 29.81 -17.97
C VAL A 606 15.03 29.04 -16.68
N GLU A 607 15.17 27.72 -16.77
CA GLU A 607 15.80 26.91 -15.72
C GLU A 607 17.29 27.28 -15.67
N ASN A 608 17.82 27.54 -14.46
CA ASN A 608 19.21 27.91 -14.28
C ASN A 608 20.14 26.91 -15.05
N PRO A 609 20.94 27.36 -16.03
CA PRO A 609 21.63 26.47 -16.97
C PRO A 609 22.82 25.67 -16.36
N GLY A 610 22.98 25.68 -15.03
CA GLY A 610 24.00 24.89 -14.34
C GLY A 610 23.45 23.53 -13.91
N GLY A 611 23.80 22.46 -14.65
CA GLY A 611 23.45 21.06 -14.37
C GLY A 611 24.04 20.46 -13.08
N GLY A 612 23.96 21.16 -11.96
CA GLY A 612 24.32 20.67 -10.63
C GLY A 612 23.82 21.63 -9.56
N SER A 613 22.85 21.17 -8.76
CA SER A 613 22.15 21.88 -7.66
C SER A 613 20.87 22.61 -8.06
N CYS A 614 19.74 22.05 -7.64
CA CYS A 614 18.40 22.65 -7.75
C CYS A 614 18.20 23.93 -6.91
N CYS A 615 19.23 24.40 -6.18
CA CYS A 615 19.13 25.54 -5.27
C CYS A 615 20.47 26.32 -5.20
N PRO A 616 20.69 27.40 -5.98
CA PRO A 616 21.91 28.19 -5.93
C PRO A 616 22.06 29.08 -4.67
N TRP A 617 20.99 29.29 -3.90
CA TRP A 617 21.01 30.05 -2.64
C TRP A 617 21.35 29.21 -1.39
N ARG A 618 21.58 27.90 -1.54
CA ARG A 618 22.00 27.03 -0.44
C ARG A 618 23.49 26.71 -0.57
N ASP A 619 24.29 27.26 0.34
CA ASP A 619 25.69 26.85 0.54
C ASP A 619 25.71 25.35 0.94
N GLN A 620 26.24 24.50 0.05
CA GLN A 620 26.33 23.05 0.27
C GLN A 620 27.19 22.69 1.49
N ASN A 621 28.14 23.54 1.88
CA ASN A 621 29.01 23.29 3.03
C ASN A 621 28.34 23.58 4.37
N LYS A 622 27.21 24.30 4.37
CA LYS A 622 26.43 24.63 5.58
C LYS A 622 25.12 23.86 5.69
N ALA A 623 24.64 23.25 4.60
CA ALA A 623 23.37 22.53 4.60
C ALA A 623 23.38 21.22 5.42
N TRP A 624 24.56 20.69 5.78
CA TRP A 624 24.71 19.38 6.44
C TRP A 624 25.70 19.36 7.62
N ALA A 625 26.14 20.52 8.10
CA ALA A 625 26.94 20.60 9.32
C ALA A 625 26.04 20.84 10.54
N ALA A 626 25.52 19.75 11.09
CA ALA A 626 25.05 19.63 12.46
C ALA A 626 25.67 18.38 13.09
#